data_AF-A0A3M2DJB0-F1
#
_entry.id   AF-A0A3M2DJB0-F1
#
_cell.length_a   1.000
_cell.length_b   1.000
_cell.length_c   1.000
_cell.angle_alpha   90.00
_cell.angle_beta   90.00
_cell.angle_gamma   90.00
#
_symmetry.space_group_name_H-M   'P 1'
#
loop_
_entity.id
_entity.type
_entity.pdbx_description
1 polymer ?
#
loop_
_entity_poly.entity_id
_entity_poly.type
_entity_poly.pdbx_seq_one_letter_code
_entity_poly.pdbx_strand_id
1 'polypeptide(L)'
;MTRSCDSPRPPGRSRLRRVVSCVAVAACAAGCRDPEPPPQFDAARPRRVFEPPPGEVRPAPPFAIRTDGVGPYLLGADLKDVLDLVPRGPRIELLTIDGVAEYNLVRTEGSALLVGGARSERSRVEFVAVVRPDIAKTSTGVGVGDPIDAVDRALGPRRTTPYRVADPRLRTYAALPAVRFVGDRAEGGRVIAVVVAQSDGPTATPPRGDIDAAPGGAHAPDCRTGGALAGTLDAVVDAAKVGDAPRIVFGCFSGTHPEAFVLGAERFAIVAGTPGKLRRVASGTVPARGYVAPIDVGADGRDELASIDIDVTPEALSTAVTVRRIDGGRLVPIASATPYRITAQAAAMTGARLDEIDVLVELTAQRGQIAVGGLYMHRVGGVPKEVAPLMPAALKPRRPAGRDGARAPVDSSATGAGATDASVPGGASDGRAAP
;
A
#
# COMPACT_ATOMS: atom_id res chain seq x y z
N MET A 1 41.02 -39.61 5.97
CA MET A 1 40.75 -40.29 4.69
C MET A 1 39.88 -41.50 4.96
N THR A 2 38.56 -41.39 4.75
CA THR A 2 37.64 -42.52 4.56
C THR A 2 36.36 -41.92 3.95
N ARG A 3 36.16 -42.16 2.65
CA ARG A 3 34.95 -41.79 1.92
C ARG A 3 33.89 -42.86 2.18
N SER A 4 32.71 -42.46 2.62
CA SER A 4 31.51 -43.30 2.63
C SER A 4 30.60 -42.81 1.51
N CYS A 5 30.32 -43.70 0.57
CA CYS A 5 29.39 -43.51 -0.54
C CYS A 5 28.08 -44.18 -0.16
N ASP A 6 27.02 -43.40 0.03
CA ASP A 6 25.66 -43.92 0.04
C ASP A 6 24.79 -43.05 -0.89
N SER A 7 24.25 -43.70 -1.91
CA SER A 7 23.32 -43.13 -2.89
C SER A 7 21.88 -43.48 -2.49
N PRO A 8 20.92 -42.55 -2.57
CA PRO A 8 19.51 -42.91 -2.70
C PRO A 8 18.99 -42.74 -4.13
N ARG A 9 18.16 -43.72 -4.50
CA ARG A 9 17.52 -43.97 -5.79
C ARG A 9 16.63 -42.83 -6.31
N PRO A 10 16.49 -42.66 -7.63
CA PRO A 10 15.47 -41.79 -8.21
C PRO A 10 14.06 -42.43 -8.12
N PRO A 11 13.00 -41.65 -7.84
CA PRO A 11 11.64 -42.15 -7.86
C PRO A 11 11.12 -42.41 -9.27
N GLY A 12 10.33 -43.48 -9.39
CA GLY A 12 9.85 -44.09 -10.61
C GLY A 12 8.93 -43.22 -11.45
N ARG A 13 9.09 -43.36 -12.77
CA ARG A 13 8.24 -42.78 -13.80
C ARG A 13 6.92 -43.56 -13.87
N SER A 14 5.85 -42.99 -13.32
CA SER A 14 4.48 -43.47 -13.54
C SER A 14 4.02 -43.12 -14.96
N ARG A 15 3.80 -44.16 -15.77
CA ARG A 15 3.24 -44.09 -17.12
C ARG A 15 1.77 -43.64 -17.05
N LEU A 16 1.47 -42.39 -17.38
CA LEU A 16 0.08 -41.99 -17.66
C LEU A 16 -0.31 -42.45 -19.06
N ARG A 17 -1.27 -43.37 -19.10
CA ARG A 17 -1.96 -43.86 -20.30
C ARG A 17 -2.72 -42.70 -20.96
N ARG A 18 -2.40 -42.43 -22.23
CA ARG A 18 -3.23 -41.61 -23.12
C ARG A 18 -4.52 -42.39 -23.40
N VAL A 19 -5.65 -41.92 -22.87
CA VAL A 19 -6.98 -42.33 -23.31
C VAL A 19 -7.35 -41.40 -24.46
N VAL A 20 -7.31 -41.93 -25.67
CA VAL A 20 -7.78 -41.30 -26.90
C VAL A 20 -9.30 -41.50 -26.91
N SER A 21 -10.06 -40.43 -26.65
CA SER A 21 -11.51 -40.43 -26.86
C SER A 21 -11.80 -40.02 -28.30
N CYS A 22 -12.24 -40.98 -29.10
CA CYS A 22 -12.88 -40.77 -30.39
C CYS A 22 -14.20 -40.02 -30.20
N VAL A 23 -14.29 -38.80 -30.71
CA VAL A 23 -15.58 -38.11 -30.88
C VAL A 23 -16.13 -38.51 -32.24
N ALA A 24 -17.27 -39.20 -32.21
CA ALA A 24 -18.02 -39.64 -33.36
C ALA A 24 -18.61 -38.44 -34.12
N VAL A 25 -18.36 -38.41 -35.43
CA VAL A 25 -18.97 -37.50 -36.40
C VAL A 25 -20.42 -37.96 -36.63
N ALA A 26 -21.38 -37.27 -36.02
CA ALA A 26 -22.79 -37.44 -36.33
C ALA A 26 -23.14 -36.61 -37.57
N ALA A 27 -23.34 -37.30 -38.69
CA ALA A 27 -23.92 -36.76 -39.90
C ALA A 27 -25.41 -36.48 -39.65
N CYS A 28 -25.81 -35.21 -39.66
CA CYS A 28 -27.23 -34.84 -39.70
C CYS A 28 -27.62 -34.39 -41.11
N ALA A 29 -28.65 -35.08 -41.59
CA ALA A 29 -29.31 -35.01 -42.88
C ALA A 29 -29.59 -33.58 -43.39
N ALA A 30 -29.26 -33.38 -44.66
CA ALA A 30 -29.80 -32.30 -45.49
C ALA A 30 -31.29 -32.55 -45.73
N GLY A 31 -32.15 -31.89 -44.94
CA GLY A 31 -33.56 -31.77 -45.23
C GLY A 31 -33.78 -30.67 -46.25
N CYS A 32 -34.30 -31.03 -47.43
CA CYS A 32 -34.83 -30.10 -48.41
C CYS A 32 -35.93 -29.26 -47.75
N ARG A 33 -35.65 -27.98 -47.47
CA ARG A 33 -36.65 -26.99 -47.11
C ARG A 33 -37.24 -26.43 -48.40
N ASP A 34 -38.55 -26.56 -48.53
CA ASP A 34 -39.32 -25.83 -49.54
C ASP A 34 -39.03 -24.32 -49.44
N PRO A 35 -38.97 -23.60 -50.57
CA PRO A 35 -38.75 -22.17 -50.58
C PRO A 35 -39.87 -21.47 -49.80
N GLU A 36 -39.49 -20.89 -48.67
CA GLU A 36 -40.37 -20.10 -47.81
C GLU A 36 -40.97 -18.96 -48.64
N PRO A 37 -42.31 -18.80 -48.67
CA PRO A 37 -42.94 -17.73 -49.41
C PRO A 37 -42.40 -16.39 -48.92
N PRO A 38 -42.18 -15.42 -49.84
CA PRO A 38 -41.64 -14.12 -49.46
C PRO A 38 -42.52 -13.51 -48.36
N PRO A 39 -41.94 -12.96 -47.28
CA PRO A 39 -42.70 -12.38 -46.21
C PRO A 39 -43.64 -11.32 -46.78
N GLN A 40 -44.95 -11.56 -46.67
CA GLN A 40 -45.96 -10.54 -46.93
C GLN A 40 -45.78 -9.46 -45.86
N PHE A 41 -45.14 -8.35 -46.25
CA PHE A 41 -45.09 -7.16 -45.43
C PHE A 41 -46.50 -6.56 -45.37
N ASP A 42 -47.23 -6.91 -44.31
CA ASP A 42 -48.46 -6.23 -43.90
C ASP A 42 -48.23 -4.72 -43.96
N ALA A 43 -49.11 -4.02 -44.68
CA ALA A 43 -49.07 -2.58 -44.84
C ALA A 43 -48.82 -1.88 -43.50
N ALA A 44 -47.75 -1.08 -43.47
CA ALA A 44 -47.26 -0.20 -42.40
C ALA A 44 -48.18 -0.10 -41.17
N ARG A 45 -48.08 -1.07 -40.25
CA ARG A 45 -48.61 -0.85 -38.90
C ARG A 45 -47.86 0.35 -38.32
N PRO A 46 -48.56 1.36 -37.78
CA PRO A 46 -47.90 2.50 -37.15
C PRO A 46 -46.93 1.95 -36.11
N ARG A 47 -45.63 2.31 -36.27
CA ARG A 47 -44.58 1.93 -35.33
C ARG A 47 -45.08 2.28 -33.94
N ARG A 48 -45.36 1.26 -33.11
CA ARG A 48 -45.57 1.46 -31.69
C ARG A 48 -44.25 2.02 -31.16
N VAL A 49 -44.21 3.32 -30.92
CA VAL A 49 -43.15 3.96 -30.16
C VAL A 49 -43.34 3.43 -28.74
N PHE A 50 -42.58 2.40 -28.39
CA PHE A 50 -42.44 2.02 -26.99
C PHE A 50 -41.66 3.14 -26.34
N GLU A 51 -42.37 4.06 -25.68
CA GLU A 51 -41.72 4.92 -24.69
C GLU A 51 -41.06 3.97 -23.69
N PRO A 52 -39.72 4.04 -23.50
CA PRO A 52 -39.09 3.28 -22.46
C PRO A 52 -39.85 3.59 -21.17
N PRO A 53 -40.16 2.59 -20.33
CA PRO A 53 -40.76 2.87 -19.03
C PRO A 53 -39.92 3.98 -18.38
N PRO A 54 -40.54 4.98 -17.72
CA PRO A 54 -39.81 6.04 -17.04
C PRO A 54 -38.96 5.41 -15.93
N GLY A 55 -37.81 4.91 -16.35
CA GLY A 55 -36.79 4.27 -15.56
C GLY A 55 -35.74 5.32 -15.30
N GLU A 56 -35.25 5.31 -14.07
CA GLU A 56 -34.13 6.13 -13.66
C GLU A 56 -32.95 5.87 -14.60
N VAL A 57 -32.58 6.86 -15.42
CA VAL A 57 -31.42 6.77 -16.32
C VAL A 57 -30.17 6.73 -15.45
N ARG A 58 -29.52 5.56 -15.40
CA ARG A 58 -28.30 5.36 -14.62
C ARG A 58 -27.07 5.41 -15.53
N PRO A 59 -25.95 5.98 -15.06
CA PRO A 59 -24.70 5.91 -15.80
C PRO A 59 -24.27 4.45 -15.95
N ALA A 60 -23.94 4.05 -17.17
CA ALA A 60 -23.39 2.73 -17.46
C ALA A 60 -21.85 2.74 -17.35
N PRO A 61 -21.22 1.61 -16.99
CA PRO A 61 -19.77 1.45 -17.11
C PRO A 61 -19.26 1.74 -18.53
N PRO A 62 -17.99 2.15 -18.70
CA PRO A 62 -16.98 2.30 -17.65
C PRO A 62 -17.18 3.58 -16.82
N PHE A 63 -17.12 3.45 -15.49
CA PHE A 63 -17.15 4.59 -14.57
C PHE A 63 -15.82 5.35 -14.53
N ALA A 64 -15.88 6.65 -14.28
CA ALA A 64 -14.68 7.46 -14.10
C ALA A 64 -14.03 7.20 -12.73
N ILE A 65 -12.73 6.85 -12.73
CA ILE A 65 -11.89 6.78 -11.52
C ILE A 65 -11.35 8.18 -11.22
N ARG A 66 -11.63 8.70 -10.03
CA ARG A 66 -11.23 10.03 -9.56
C ARG A 66 -10.60 9.95 -8.17
N THR A 67 -10.12 11.09 -7.66
CA THR A 67 -9.55 11.16 -6.29
C THR A 67 -10.60 11.05 -5.19
N ASP A 68 -11.85 11.35 -5.51
CA ASP A 68 -12.99 11.39 -4.59
C ASP A 68 -13.91 10.17 -4.71
N GLY A 69 -13.64 9.23 -5.61
CA GLY A 69 -14.45 8.03 -5.78
C GLY A 69 -14.38 7.40 -7.17
N VAL A 70 -15.38 6.57 -7.47
CA VAL A 70 -15.54 5.89 -8.77
C VAL A 70 -16.97 6.05 -9.25
N GLY A 71 -17.18 6.77 -10.35
CA GLY A 71 -18.53 7.02 -10.89
C GLY A 71 -19.46 7.66 -9.86
N PRO A 72 -20.63 7.07 -9.57
CA PRO A 72 -21.56 7.60 -8.57
C PRO A 72 -21.18 7.27 -7.12
N TYR A 73 -20.15 6.43 -6.90
CA TYR A 73 -19.73 5.99 -5.58
C TYR A 73 -18.63 6.90 -5.04
N LEU A 74 -19.00 7.84 -4.16
CA LEU A 74 -18.11 8.88 -3.65
C LEU A 74 -17.64 8.60 -2.22
N LEU A 75 -16.39 8.93 -1.92
CA LEU A 75 -15.84 8.90 -0.57
C LEU A 75 -16.58 9.89 0.34
N GLY A 76 -16.86 9.47 1.56
CA GLY A 76 -17.56 10.28 2.57
C GLY A 76 -19.08 10.36 2.39
N ALA A 77 -19.63 9.85 1.28
CA ALA A 77 -21.08 9.70 1.09
C ALA A 77 -21.67 8.75 2.15
N ASP A 78 -22.96 8.89 2.43
CA ASP A 78 -23.65 7.96 3.31
C ASP A 78 -23.76 6.60 2.60
N LEU A 79 -23.47 5.50 3.31
CA LEU A 79 -23.63 4.17 2.73
C LEU A 79 -25.08 3.92 2.32
N LYS A 80 -26.06 4.57 2.98
CA LYS A 80 -27.46 4.53 2.57
C LYS A 80 -27.65 5.03 1.13
N ASP A 81 -27.04 6.15 0.77
CA ASP A 81 -27.14 6.72 -0.59
C ASP A 81 -26.57 5.75 -1.62
N VAL A 82 -25.51 5.01 -1.26
CA VAL A 82 -24.96 3.96 -2.11
C VAL A 82 -25.96 2.82 -2.31
N LEU A 83 -26.65 2.39 -1.25
CA LEU A 83 -27.65 1.31 -1.35
C LEU A 83 -28.81 1.69 -2.28
N ASP A 84 -29.22 2.96 -2.26
CA ASP A 84 -30.28 3.49 -3.15
C ASP A 84 -29.86 3.45 -4.63
N LEU A 85 -28.55 3.56 -4.91
CA LEU A 85 -27.99 3.47 -6.26
C LEU A 85 -27.87 2.04 -6.80
N VAL A 86 -27.93 0.99 -5.96
CA VAL A 86 -27.73 -0.40 -6.41
C VAL A 86 -29.05 -1.02 -6.89
N PRO A 87 -29.15 -1.48 -8.16
CA PRO A 87 -30.42 -1.92 -8.76
C PRO A 87 -30.98 -3.26 -8.24
N ARG A 88 -30.20 -4.03 -7.47
CA ARG A 88 -30.60 -5.33 -6.92
C ARG A 88 -30.35 -5.30 -5.41
N GLY A 89 -31.33 -5.77 -4.63
CA GLY A 89 -31.30 -5.80 -3.16
C GLY A 89 -29.87 -6.01 -2.62
N PRO A 90 -29.22 -4.95 -2.12
CA PRO A 90 -27.79 -4.98 -1.88
C PRO A 90 -27.45 -6.00 -0.81
N ARG A 91 -26.47 -6.84 -1.10
CA ARG A 91 -25.86 -7.70 -0.09
C ARG A 91 -24.82 -6.88 0.63
N ILE A 92 -25.19 -6.39 1.81
CA ILE A 92 -24.21 -5.87 2.76
C ILE A 92 -23.53 -7.09 3.37
N GLU A 93 -22.25 -7.24 3.09
CA GLU A 93 -21.38 -8.23 3.71
C GLU A 93 -20.54 -7.55 4.78
N LEU A 94 -20.31 -8.22 5.90
CA LEU A 94 -19.41 -7.72 6.93
C LEU A 94 -18.02 -8.34 6.70
N LEU A 95 -17.04 -7.51 6.36
CA LEU A 95 -15.63 -7.90 6.43
C LEU A 95 -15.13 -7.57 7.83
N THR A 96 -14.88 -8.59 8.65
CA THR A 96 -14.29 -8.43 9.97
C THR A 96 -13.16 -9.41 10.17
N ILE A 97 -11.95 -8.87 10.19
CA ILE A 97 -10.71 -9.55 10.56
C ILE A 97 -10.09 -8.67 11.65
N ASP A 98 -10.10 -9.17 12.89
CA ASP A 98 -9.69 -8.41 14.08
C ASP A 98 -8.31 -7.76 13.90
N GLY A 99 -8.25 -6.45 14.12
CA GLY A 99 -7.04 -5.63 13.96
C GLY A 99 -6.51 -5.49 12.52
N VAL A 100 -7.23 -6.00 11.52
CA VAL A 100 -6.79 -6.02 10.10
C VAL A 100 -7.77 -5.28 9.20
N ALA A 101 -9.06 -5.57 9.27
CA ALA A 101 -10.09 -4.95 8.43
C ALA A 101 -11.47 -5.04 9.09
N GLU A 102 -12.19 -3.91 9.17
CA GLU A 102 -13.53 -3.85 9.78
C GLU A 102 -14.45 -2.93 8.98
N TYR A 103 -15.11 -3.49 7.95
CA TYR A 103 -15.92 -2.70 7.02
C TYR A 103 -17.27 -3.35 6.72
N ASN A 104 -18.27 -2.50 6.56
CA ASN A 104 -19.51 -2.87 5.87
C ASN A 104 -19.24 -2.78 4.36
N LEU A 105 -19.32 -3.91 3.66
CA LEU A 105 -19.05 -4.01 2.23
C LEU A 105 -20.34 -4.12 1.43
N VAL A 106 -20.51 -3.24 0.45
CA VAL A 106 -21.55 -3.32 -0.57
C VAL A 106 -20.91 -3.75 -1.87
N ARG A 107 -21.36 -4.90 -2.42
CA ARG A 107 -20.95 -5.38 -3.73
C ARG A 107 -21.92 -4.87 -4.79
N THR A 108 -21.38 -4.25 -5.83
CA THR A 108 -22.15 -3.77 -6.99
C THR A 108 -21.47 -4.17 -8.30
N GLU A 109 -22.15 -3.96 -9.42
CA GLU A 109 -21.70 -4.34 -10.78
C GLU A 109 -21.28 -5.82 -10.89
N GLY A 110 -22.08 -6.74 -10.33
CA GLY A 110 -21.74 -8.17 -10.37
C GLY A 110 -20.50 -8.54 -9.56
N SER A 111 -20.29 -7.85 -8.42
CA SER A 111 -19.11 -7.99 -7.54
C SER A 111 -17.80 -7.51 -8.16
N ALA A 112 -17.89 -6.63 -9.15
CA ALA A 112 -16.74 -6.07 -9.82
C ALA A 112 -16.26 -4.74 -9.17
N LEU A 113 -17.15 -4.12 -8.40
CA LEU A 113 -16.89 -2.94 -7.58
C LEU A 113 -17.35 -3.21 -6.14
N LEU A 114 -16.50 -2.82 -5.18
CA LEU A 114 -16.72 -2.95 -3.74
C LEU A 114 -16.74 -1.55 -3.14
N VAL A 115 -17.80 -1.24 -2.39
CA VAL A 115 -17.88 0.01 -1.63
C VAL A 115 -17.82 -0.34 -0.16
N GLY A 116 -16.78 0.13 0.52
CA GLY A 116 -16.59 -0.13 1.94
C GLY A 116 -16.87 1.11 2.77
N GLY A 117 -17.66 0.94 3.83
CA GLY A 117 -17.87 1.97 4.84
C GLY A 117 -17.43 1.52 6.23
N ALA A 118 -16.95 2.47 7.04
CA ALA A 118 -16.60 2.21 8.43
C ALA A 118 -17.80 1.70 9.22
N ARG A 119 -17.54 0.91 10.26
CA ARG A 119 -18.55 0.46 11.23
C ARG A 119 -19.08 1.55 12.18
N SER A 120 -18.78 2.81 11.93
CA SER A 120 -19.24 3.94 12.76
C SER A 120 -20.74 4.21 12.63
N GLU A 121 -21.30 4.96 13.58
CA GLU A 121 -22.73 5.31 13.64
C GLU A 121 -23.26 5.98 12.37
N ARG A 122 -22.41 6.62 11.58
CA ARG A 122 -22.80 7.31 10.34
C ARG A 122 -22.38 6.58 9.06
N SER A 123 -21.92 5.32 9.15
CA SER A 123 -21.54 4.43 8.04
C SER A 123 -21.27 5.16 6.73
N ARG A 124 -20.15 5.89 6.68
CA ARG A 124 -19.73 6.65 5.50
C ARG A 124 -18.82 5.80 4.63
N VAL A 125 -18.86 6.02 3.32
CA VAL A 125 -17.95 5.38 2.37
C VAL A 125 -16.51 5.80 2.67
N GLU A 126 -15.66 4.86 3.04
CA GLU A 126 -14.23 5.10 3.31
C GLU A 126 -13.35 4.73 2.12
N PHE A 127 -13.81 3.75 1.32
CA PHE A 127 -13.13 3.36 0.10
C PHE A 127 -14.07 2.80 -0.96
N VAL A 128 -13.60 2.86 -2.20
CA VAL A 128 -14.18 2.20 -3.36
C VAL A 128 -13.08 1.41 -4.07
N ALA A 129 -13.28 0.10 -4.23
CA ALA A 129 -12.34 -0.78 -4.89
C ALA A 129 -12.93 -1.38 -6.18
N VAL A 130 -12.14 -1.35 -7.25
CA VAL A 130 -12.45 -1.95 -8.55
C VAL A 130 -11.54 -3.15 -8.74
N VAL A 131 -12.12 -4.33 -8.98
CA VAL A 131 -11.37 -5.60 -9.04
C VAL A 131 -11.53 -6.35 -10.37
N ARG A 132 -12.33 -5.84 -11.31
CA ARG A 132 -12.43 -6.40 -12.67
C ARG A 132 -12.17 -5.36 -13.76
N PRO A 133 -11.73 -5.80 -14.94
CA PRO A 133 -11.58 -4.94 -16.11
C PRO A 133 -12.90 -4.31 -16.54
N ASP A 134 -12.81 -3.24 -17.34
CA ASP A 134 -13.92 -2.57 -18.04
C ASP A 134 -15.01 -1.92 -17.16
N ILE A 135 -14.93 -2.06 -15.83
CA ILE A 135 -15.85 -1.42 -14.89
C ILE A 135 -15.57 0.05 -14.73
N ALA A 136 -14.29 0.42 -14.66
CA ALA A 136 -13.89 1.80 -14.41
C ALA A 136 -12.54 2.11 -15.05
N LYS A 137 -12.40 3.35 -15.51
CA LYS A 137 -11.19 3.89 -16.14
C LYS A 137 -10.93 5.29 -15.62
N THR A 138 -9.66 5.68 -15.52
CA THR A 138 -9.27 7.07 -15.29
C THR A 138 -9.68 7.94 -16.49
N SER A 139 -9.56 9.25 -16.36
CA SER A 139 -9.72 10.19 -17.49
C SER A 139 -8.74 9.94 -18.65
N THR A 140 -7.63 9.23 -18.39
CA THR A 140 -6.64 8.83 -19.40
C THR A 140 -6.91 7.44 -19.98
N GLY A 141 -8.01 6.78 -19.60
CA GLY A 141 -8.43 5.49 -20.16
C GLY A 141 -7.75 4.26 -19.56
N VAL A 142 -7.00 4.39 -18.47
CA VAL A 142 -6.35 3.25 -17.78
C VAL A 142 -7.13 2.79 -16.54
N GLY A 143 -7.03 1.52 -16.19
CA GLY A 143 -7.74 0.89 -15.07
C GLY A 143 -7.30 -0.57 -14.85
N VAL A 144 -8.18 -1.37 -14.24
CA VAL A 144 -7.91 -2.81 -14.02
C VAL A 144 -7.78 -3.54 -15.35
N GLY A 145 -6.81 -4.44 -15.45
CA GLY A 145 -6.47 -5.21 -16.64
C GLY A 145 -5.39 -4.58 -17.52
N ASP A 146 -5.13 -3.28 -17.39
CA ASP A 146 -4.12 -2.61 -18.21
C ASP A 146 -2.69 -2.95 -17.74
N PRO A 147 -1.70 -3.00 -18.66
CA PRO A 147 -0.29 -3.17 -18.29
C PRO A 147 0.19 -2.04 -17.39
N ILE A 148 0.98 -2.36 -16.37
CA ILE A 148 1.39 -1.37 -15.37
C ILE A 148 2.25 -0.23 -15.97
N ASP A 149 3.01 -0.52 -17.03
CA ASP A 149 3.81 0.49 -17.74
C ASP A 149 2.93 1.45 -18.56
N ALA A 150 1.76 0.99 -19.03
CA ALA A 150 0.78 1.86 -19.66
C ALA A 150 0.19 2.84 -18.64
N VAL A 151 -0.05 2.38 -17.41
CA VAL A 151 -0.49 3.23 -16.29
C VAL A 151 0.58 4.25 -15.92
N ASP A 152 1.85 3.84 -15.80
CA ASP A 152 2.96 4.77 -15.54
C ASP A 152 3.04 5.86 -16.63
N ARG A 153 2.94 5.48 -17.90
CA ARG A 153 2.99 6.44 -19.02
C ARG A 153 1.80 7.39 -19.00
N ALA A 154 0.60 6.88 -18.72
CA ALA A 154 -0.63 7.65 -18.77
C ALA A 154 -0.79 8.60 -17.58
N LEU A 155 -0.36 8.20 -16.38
CA LEU A 155 -0.53 8.99 -15.15
C LEU A 155 0.72 9.78 -14.75
N GLY A 156 1.83 9.57 -15.45
CA GLY A 156 3.07 10.30 -15.26
C GLY A 156 3.84 9.87 -14.00
N PRO A 157 4.49 10.82 -13.30
CA PRO A 157 5.39 10.47 -12.21
C PRO A 157 4.64 9.82 -11.04
N ARG A 158 5.19 8.69 -10.58
CA ARG A 158 4.76 8.08 -9.33
C ARG A 158 5.01 9.04 -8.18
N ARG A 159 4.08 9.07 -7.23
CA ARG A 159 4.24 9.82 -5.99
C ARG A 159 5.22 9.06 -5.08
N THR A 160 6.46 9.48 -5.08
CA THR A 160 7.47 9.05 -4.12
C THR A 160 7.63 10.12 -3.06
N THR A 161 7.62 9.72 -1.78
CA THR A 161 7.88 10.63 -0.67
C THR A 161 8.85 9.96 0.28
N PRO A 162 9.89 10.65 0.76
CA PRO A 162 10.92 10.04 1.61
C PRO A 162 10.36 9.49 2.93
N TYR A 163 9.23 10.02 3.38
CA TYR A 163 8.50 9.59 4.58
C TYR A 163 7.49 8.46 4.32
N ARG A 164 7.43 7.87 3.11
CA ARG A 164 6.52 6.76 2.79
C ARG A 164 7.26 5.61 2.12
N VAL A 165 6.98 4.42 2.61
CA VAL A 165 7.43 3.15 2.03
C VAL A 165 6.18 2.34 1.70
N ALA A 166 6.11 1.71 0.54
CA ALA A 166 4.95 0.93 0.11
C ALA A 166 5.40 -0.37 -0.55
N ASP A 167 4.55 -1.41 -0.47
CA ASP A 167 4.73 -2.64 -1.24
C ASP A 167 4.96 -2.26 -2.72
N PRO A 168 6.01 -2.79 -3.39
CA PRO A 168 6.32 -2.40 -4.78
C PRO A 168 5.18 -2.60 -5.78
N ARG A 169 4.18 -3.44 -5.46
CA ARG A 169 2.96 -3.62 -6.24
C ARG A 169 1.99 -2.46 -6.13
N LEU A 170 2.05 -1.70 -5.03
CA LEU A 170 1.21 -0.53 -4.82
C LEU A 170 1.83 0.68 -5.50
N ARG A 171 1.08 1.27 -6.43
CA ARG A 171 1.47 2.49 -7.14
C ARG A 171 0.47 3.60 -6.87
N THR A 172 0.99 4.75 -6.47
CA THR A 172 0.24 6.00 -6.35
C THR A 172 0.89 7.03 -7.27
N TYR A 173 0.09 7.86 -7.91
CA TYR A 173 0.57 8.86 -8.88
C TYR A 173 0.25 10.27 -8.40
N ALA A 174 1.06 11.24 -8.83
CA ALA A 174 0.83 12.65 -8.47
C ALA A 174 -0.53 13.16 -8.98
N ALA A 175 -0.96 12.70 -10.16
CA ALA A 175 -2.26 13.05 -10.74
C ALA A 175 -3.47 12.50 -9.95
N LEU A 176 -3.29 11.42 -9.19
CA LEU A 176 -4.35 10.72 -8.46
C LEU A 176 -3.85 10.29 -7.06
N PRO A 177 -3.62 11.24 -6.15
CA PRO A 177 -2.95 10.97 -4.87
C PRO A 177 -3.72 10.06 -3.90
N ALA A 178 -5.04 9.93 -4.07
CA ALA A 178 -5.91 9.06 -3.26
C ALA A 178 -6.15 7.68 -3.89
N VAL A 179 -5.57 7.43 -5.08
CA VAL A 179 -5.79 6.20 -5.85
C VAL A 179 -4.56 5.31 -5.77
N ARG A 180 -4.78 4.06 -5.40
CA ARG A 180 -3.77 3.00 -5.36
C ARG A 180 -4.04 2.01 -6.48
N PHE A 181 -3.10 1.86 -7.39
CA PHE A 181 -3.10 0.83 -8.42
C PHE A 181 -2.29 -0.36 -7.91
N VAL A 182 -2.90 -1.54 -7.92
CA VAL A 182 -2.26 -2.79 -7.47
C VAL A 182 -1.80 -3.56 -8.69
N GLY A 183 -0.49 -3.71 -8.87
CA GLY A 183 0.10 -4.55 -9.91
C GLY A 183 0.18 -6.03 -9.51
N ASP A 184 0.11 -6.91 -10.50
CA ASP A 184 0.46 -8.32 -10.30
C ASP A 184 1.97 -8.51 -10.03
N ARG A 185 2.35 -9.62 -9.40
CA ARG A 185 3.76 -9.96 -9.12
C ARG A 185 4.55 -10.36 -10.36
N ALA A 186 3.88 -10.82 -11.41
CA ALA A 186 4.52 -11.24 -12.64
C ALA A 186 5.26 -10.06 -13.32
N GLU A 187 6.38 -10.35 -13.96
CA GLU A 187 7.11 -9.37 -14.79
C GLU A 187 6.20 -8.86 -15.91
N GLY A 188 6.22 -7.56 -16.19
CA GLY A 188 5.25 -6.93 -17.09
C GLY A 188 3.81 -6.96 -16.57
N GLY A 189 3.63 -7.07 -15.25
CA GLY A 189 2.36 -7.27 -14.58
C GLY A 189 1.27 -6.27 -15.00
N ARG A 190 0.02 -6.72 -14.88
CA ARG A 190 -1.17 -5.91 -15.11
C ARG A 190 -1.69 -5.33 -13.80
N VAL A 191 -2.47 -4.26 -13.89
CA VAL A 191 -3.27 -3.79 -12.76
C VAL A 191 -4.34 -4.85 -12.45
N ILE A 192 -4.34 -5.38 -11.25
CA ILE A 192 -5.31 -6.38 -10.79
C ILE A 192 -6.39 -5.79 -9.89
N ALA A 193 -6.14 -4.61 -9.31
CA ALA A 193 -7.12 -3.85 -8.57
C ALA A 193 -6.79 -2.35 -8.57
N VAL A 194 -7.82 -1.52 -8.42
CA VAL A 194 -7.69 -0.08 -8.15
C VAL A 194 -8.50 0.24 -6.90
N VAL A 195 -7.87 0.89 -5.92
CA VAL A 195 -8.53 1.31 -4.68
C VAL A 195 -8.47 2.82 -4.57
N VAL A 196 -9.64 3.45 -4.50
CA VAL A 196 -9.80 4.86 -4.14
C VAL A 196 -10.19 4.88 -2.67
N ALA A 197 -9.36 5.44 -1.80
CA ALA A 197 -9.65 5.50 -0.38
C ALA A 197 -9.29 6.87 0.16
N GLN A 198 -9.94 7.28 1.25
CA GLN A 198 -9.44 8.41 2.01
C GLN A 198 -7.99 8.10 2.40
N SER A 199 -7.10 9.09 2.26
CA SER A 199 -5.74 8.89 2.73
C SER A 199 -5.81 8.82 4.24
N ASP A 200 -5.61 7.63 4.82
CA ASP A 200 -5.77 7.33 6.26
C ASP A 200 -4.80 8.09 7.20
N GLY A 201 -4.05 9.05 6.66
CA GLY A 201 -3.27 9.98 7.45
C GLY A 201 -3.78 11.40 7.23
N PRO A 202 -3.83 12.26 8.27
CA PRO A 202 -3.87 13.70 8.04
C PRO A 202 -2.78 13.95 7.00
N THR A 203 -3.15 14.51 5.83
CA THR A 203 -2.26 14.71 4.69
C THR A 203 -0.97 15.22 5.29
N ALA A 204 0.05 14.35 5.40
CA ALA A 204 1.10 14.53 6.39
C ALA A 204 1.70 15.87 6.08
N THR A 205 1.25 16.89 6.82
CA THR A 205 1.73 18.23 6.61
C THR A 205 3.11 18.02 7.15
N PRO A 206 4.13 17.98 6.26
CA PRO A 206 5.48 17.60 6.66
C PRO A 206 5.72 18.42 7.91
N PRO A 207 6.09 17.77 9.03
CA PRO A 207 6.04 18.41 10.33
C PRO A 207 6.64 19.80 10.19
N ARG A 208 5.78 20.82 10.22
CA ARG A 208 6.19 22.20 10.43
C ARG A 208 6.61 22.19 11.88
N GLY A 209 7.79 21.64 12.13
CA GLY A 209 8.49 21.98 13.33
C GLY A 209 8.74 23.46 13.20
N ASP A 210 8.35 24.21 14.23
CA ASP A 210 8.93 25.52 14.55
C ASP A 210 10.41 25.31 14.96
N ILE A 211 11.16 24.56 14.15
CA ILE A 211 12.61 24.62 14.09
C ILE A 211 12.80 25.87 13.26
N ASP A 212 13.21 26.96 13.90
CA ASP A 212 13.59 28.22 13.27
C ASP A 212 14.19 27.94 11.90
N ALA A 213 13.35 28.14 10.87
CA ALA A 213 13.72 27.85 9.51
C ALA A 213 14.81 28.85 9.17
N ALA A 214 16.06 28.41 9.28
CA ALA A 214 17.19 29.11 8.70
C ALA A 214 16.78 29.41 7.24
N PRO A 215 16.74 30.69 6.84
CA PRO A 215 16.24 31.10 5.54
C PRO A 215 17.28 30.69 4.48
N GLY A 216 17.18 29.45 4.04
CA GLY A 216 17.96 28.88 2.95
C GLY A 216 17.08 27.82 2.29
N GLY A 217 16.63 28.10 1.07
CA GLY A 217 15.76 27.21 0.30
C GLY A 217 16.32 25.78 0.32
N ALA A 218 15.49 24.84 0.77
CA ALA A 218 15.86 23.45 0.98
C ALA A 218 16.23 22.78 -0.35
N HIS A 219 17.50 22.89 -0.74
CA HIS A 219 18.11 21.89 -1.60
C HIS A 219 17.87 20.54 -0.94
N ALA A 220 17.20 19.62 -1.65
CA ALA A 220 17.20 18.22 -1.23
C ALA A 220 18.67 17.87 -0.96
N PRO A 221 19.02 17.36 0.23
CA PRO A 221 20.42 17.21 0.61
C PRO A 221 21.12 16.37 -0.46
N ASP A 222 22.31 16.79 -0.90
CA ASP A 222 23.06 16.19 -2.02
C ASP A 222 23.16 14.65 -1.96
N CYS A 223 23.00 14.08 -0.77
CA CYS A 223 22.93 12.64 -0.58
C CYS A 223 21.74 11.94 -1.26
N ARG A 224 20.55 12.57 -1.37
CA ARG A 224 19.38 11.94 -2.02
C ARG A 224 19.44 11.94 -3.55
N THR A 225 20.21 12.84 -4.14
CA THR A 225 20.48 12.82 -5.58
C THR A 225 21.62 11.87 -5.94
N GLY A 226 22.30 11.32 -4.93
CA GLY A 226 23.48 10.47 -5.07
C GLY A 226 24.78 11.23 -5.27
N GLY A 227 24.74 12.53 -5.57
CA GLY A 227 25.93 13.35 -5.83
C GLY A 227 26.93 12.65 -6.75
N ALA A 228 28.18 12.51 -6.29
CA ALA A 228 29.25 11.84 -7.04
C ALA A 228 29.01 10.32 -7.26
N LEU A 229 28.14 9.66 -6.48
CA LEU A 229 27.82 8.24 -6.65
C LEU A 229 26.89 8.00 -7.86
N ALA A 230 26.05 8.99 -8.22
CA ALA A 230 25.12 8.85 -9.33
C ALA A 230 25.81 8.60 -10.68
N GLY A 231 27.04 9.09 -10.84
CA GLY A 231 27.87 8.87 -12.04
C GLY A 231 28.71 7.59 -12.02
N THR A 232 28.64 6.77 -10.97
CA THR A 232 29.51 5.59 -10.77
C THR A 232 28.73 4.33 -10.38
N LEU A 233 27.57 4.12 -11.01
CA LEU A 233 26.64 3.05 -10.65
C LEU A 233 27.27 1.65 -10.69
N ASP A 234 28.08 1.34 -11.70
CA ASP A 234 28.74 0.02 -11.80
C ASP A 234 29.66 -0.24 -10.59
N ALA A 235 30.45 0.77 -10.19
CA ALA A 235 31.30 0.67 -9.02
C ALA A 235 30.50 0.55 -7.70
N VAL A 236 29.32 1.18 -7.64
CA VAL A 236 28.38 1.03 -6.52
C VAL A 236 27.85 -0.40 -6.45
N VAL A 237 27.46 -0.99 -7.58
CA VAL A 237 26.99 -2.38 -7.68
C VAL A 237 28.10 -3.36 -7.28
N ASP A 238 29.31 -3.18 -7.80
CA ASP A 238 30.48 -3.99 -7.50
C ASP A 238 30.82 -3.96 -6.00
N ALA A 239 30.75 -2.78 -5.38
CA ALA A 239 30.97 -2.61 -3.94
C ALA A 239 29.88 -3.26 -3.08
N ALA A 240 28.62 -3.26 -3.55
CA ALA A 240 27.48 -3.80 -2.83
C ALA A 240 27.54 -5.34 -2.71
N LYS A 241 27.90 -6.02 -3.80
CA LYS A 241 27.93 -7.50 -3.91
C LYS A 241 26.58 -8.15 -3.54
N VAL A 242 25.49 -7.66 -4.13
CA VAL A 242 24.12 -8.08 -3.80
C VAL A 242 23.43 -8.95 -4.87
N GLY A 243 24.16 -9.33 -5.93
CA GLY A 243 23.66 -10.14 -7.04
C GLY A 243 23.37 -9.32 -8.29
N ASP A 244 22.69 -9.94 -9.25
CA ASP A 244 22.43 -9.38 -10.58
C ASP A 244 21.22 -8.42 -10.58
N ALA A 245 21.23 -7.49 -11.53
CA ALA A 245 20.17 -6.50 -11.77
C ALA A 245 19.67 -5.75 -10.52
N PRO A 246 20.57 -5.19 -9.68
CA PRO A 246 20.15 -4.53 -8.45
C PRO A 246 19.40 -3.23 -8.72
N ARG A 247 18.47 -2.90 -7.82
CA ARG A 247 17.86 -1.57 -7.75
C ARG A 247 18.70 -0.67 -6.85
N ILE A 248 19.02 0.53 -7.34
CA ILE A 248 19.76 1.54 -6.58
C ILE A 248 18.82 2.67 -6.18
N VAL A 249 18.87 3.06 -4.91
CA VAL A 249 18.21 4.26 -4.37
C VAL A 249 19.25 5.03 -3.57
N PHE A 250 19.35 6.34 -3.79
CA PHE A 250 20.25 7.18 -3.02
C PHE A 250 19.54 7.75 -1.79
N GLY A 251 20.29 7.87 -0.70
CA GLY A 251 19.77 8.30 0.59
C GLY A 251 20.85 8.85 1.52
N CYS A 252 20.41 9.32 2.68
CA CYS A 252 21.21 9.98 3.71
C CYS A 252 21.17 9.16 5.01
N PHE A 253 21.71 7.95 5.00
CA PHE A 253 21.67 7.02 6.14
C PHE A 253 22.62 7.40 7.29
N SER A 254 23.83 7.89 6.99
CA SER A 254 24.76 8.43 8.00
C SER A 254 24.60 9.94 8.21
N GLY A 255 23.90 10.62 7.29
CA GLY A 255 23.46 12.00 7.41
C GLY A 255 24.38 13.07 6.81
N THR A 256 25.63 12.76 6.41
CA THR A 256 26.57 13.78 5.89
C THR A 256 27.11 13.52 4.49
N HIS A 257 26.97 12.31 3.96
CA HIS A 257 27.51 11.96 2.64
C HIS A 257 26.48 11.22 1.79
N PRO A 258 26.56 11.34 0.45
CA PRO A 258 25.77 10.50 -0.44
C PRO A 258 26.06 9.02 -0.20
N GLU A 259 24.97 8.26 -0.06
CA GLU A 259 25.00 6.83 0.16
C GLU A 259 24.02 6.16 -0.79
N ALA A 260 24.40 4.98 -1.28
CA ALA A 260 23.57 4.19 -2.17
C ALA A 260 23.03 2.98 -1.41
N PHE A 261 21.71 2.87 -1.32
CA PHE A 261 21.01 1.64 -0.98
C PHE A 261 20.87 0.80 -2.24
N VAL A 262 21.51 -0.37 -2.23
CA VAL A 262 21.54 -1.31 -3.35
C VAL A 262 20.77 -2.56 -2.94
N LEU A 263 19.66 -2.81 -3.62
CA LEU A 263 18.72 -3.88 -3.35
C LEU A 263 18.82 -4.95 -4.44
N GLY A 264 19.31 -6.13 -4.07
CA GLY A 264 19.20 -7.36 -4.88
C GLY A 264 17.98 -8.19 -4.48
N ALA A 265 17.86 -9.39 -5.06
CA ALA A 265 16.71 -10.28 -4.81
C ALA A 265 16.65 -10.78 -3.36
N GLU A 266 17.78 -11.23 -2.80
CA GLU A 266 17.85 -11.84 -1.46
C GLU A 266 18.64 -11.01 -0.45
N ARG A 267 19.37 -10.00 -0.91
CA ARG A 267 20.31 -9.22 -0.09
C ARG A 267 20.22 -7.76 -0.44
N PHE A 268 20.58 -6.93 0.52
CA PHE A 268 20.76 -5.50 0.29
C PHE A 268 22.07 -5.03 0.91
N ALA A 269 22.56 -3.89 0.44
CA ALA A 269 23.74 -3.23 0.96
C ALA A 269 23.54 -1.71 0.97
N ILE A 270 24.21 -1.04 1.89
CA ILE A 270 24.40 0.41 1.86
C ILE A 270 25.87 0.66 1.55
N VAL A 271 26.12 1.38 0.47
CA VAL A 271 27.45 1.71 -0.05
C VAL A 271 27.69 3.20 0.13
N ALA A 272 28.89 3.54 0.59
CA ALA A 272 29.31 4.93 0.78
C ALA A 272 30.78 5.10 0.39
N GLY A 273 31.21 6.35 0.27
CA GLY A 273 32.58 6.72 -0.04
C GLY A 273 32.67 7.65 -1.25
N THR A 274 33.87 7.84 -1.77
CA THR A 274 34.11 8.58 -3.01
C THR A 274 34.32 7.61 -4.17
N PRO A 275 34.12 8.04 -5.42
CA PRO A 275 34.56 7.29 -6.59
C PRO A 275 35.99 6.74 -6.42
N GLY A 276 36.17 5.44 -6.70
CA GLY A 276 37.45 4.73 -6.52
C GLY A 276 37.77 4.27 -5.09
N LYS A 277 36.99 4.68 -4.08
CA LYS A 277 37.14 4.25 -2.66
C LYS A 277 35.79 3.88 -2.04
N LEU A 278 34.91 3.31 -2.84
CA LEU A 278 33.59 2.85 -2.37
C LEU A 278 33.75 1.66 -1.43
N ARG A 279 32.95 1.65 -0.37
CA ARG A 279 32.88 0.54 0.57
C ARG A 279 31.44 0.27 0.98
N ARG A 280 31.18 -0.99 1.31
CA ARG A 280 29.93 -1.40 1.93
C ARG A 280 29.96 -1.03 3.41
N VAL A 281 29.02 -0.18 3.83
CA VAL A 281 28.89 0.32 5.21
C VAL A 281 27.97 -0.57 6.03
N ALA A 282 26.89 -1.07 5.42
CA ALA A 282 25.95 -1.99 6.04
C ALA A 282 25.40 -2.97 5.00
N SER A 283 24.88 -4.11 5.46
CA SER A 283 24.20 -5.08 4.61
C SER A 283 23.22 -5.94 5.40
N GLY A 284 22.27 -6.54 4.71
CA GLY A 284 21.34 -7.51 5.30
C GLY A 284 20.71 -8.40 4.25
N THR A 285 19.73 -9.19 4.66
CA THR A 285 18.90 -10.02 3.80
C THR A 285 17.57 -9.35 3.52
N VAL A 286 17.02 -9.60 2.33
CA VAL A 286 15.64 -9.25 1.98
C VAL A 286 14.77 -10.44 2.38
N PRO A 287 13.67 -10.24 3.12
CA PRO A 287 12.78 -11.34 3.46
C PRO A 287 12.18 -11.97 2.20
N ALA A 288 12.07 -13.30 2.17
CA ALA A 288 11.62 -14.04 0.99
C ALA A 288 10.22 -13.61 0.51
N ARG A 289 9.35 -13.21 1.44
CA ARG A 289 8.02 -12.65 1.19
C ARG A 289 7.92 -11.26 1.80
N GLY A 290 8.81 -10.37 1.40
CA GLY A 290 8.88 -9.04 1.97
C GLY A 290 9.64 -8.07 1.10
N TYR A 291 9.97 -6.92 1.69
CA TYR A 291 10.77 -5.92 1.01
C TYR A 291 11.46 -5.01 2.02
N VAL A 292 12.52 -4.33 1.55
CA VAL A 292 13.31 -3.38 2.33
C VAL A 292 13.39 -2.07 1.55
N ALA A 293 13.18 -0.95 2.23
CA ALA A 293 13.24 0.36 1.60
C ALA A 293 13.69 1.44 2.59
N PRO A 294 14.33 2.52 2.09
CA PRO A 294 14.64 3.68 2.91
C PRO A 294 13.38 4.44 3.35
N ILE A 295 13.38 4.97 4.57
CA ILE A 295 12.33 5.83 5.12
C ILE A 295 12.94 6.90 6.02
N ASP A 296 12.49 8.14 5.89
CA ASP A 296 12.85 9.25 6.78
C ASP A 296 11.83 9.33 7.92
N VAL A 297 12.11 8.66 9.05
CA VAL A 297 11.18 8.59 10.19
C VAL A 297 11.11 9.92 10.94
N GLY A 298 12.25 10.59 11.06
CA GLY A 298 12.39 11.84 11.82
C GLY A 298 11.89 13.07 11.07
N ALA A 299 11.73 12.98 9.75
CA ALA A 299 11.66 14.13 8.86
C ALA A 299 12.86 15.09 9.05
N ASP A 300 14.01 14.54 9.46
CA ASP A 300 15.27 15.27 9.70
C ASP A 300 16.24 15.13 8.52
N GLY A 301 15.78 14.52 7.42
CA GLY A 301 16.57 14.26 6.22
C GLY A 301 17.47 13.04 6.35
N ARG A 302 17.46 12.32 7.47
CA ARG A 302 18.19 11.06 7.64
C ARG A 302 17.30 9.89 7.28
N ASP A 303 17.83 8.97 6.48
CA ASP A 303 17.09 7.79 6.06
C ASP A 303 17.39 6.60 7.00
N GLU A 304 16.35 5.97 7.51
CA GLU A 304 16.37 4.64 8.11
C GLU A 304 16.01 3.56 7.09
N LEU A 305 16.22 2.29 7.44
CA LEU A 305 15.75 1.16 6.66
C LEU A 305 14.51 0.54 7.29
N ALA A 306 13.39 0.58 6.59
CA ALA A 306 12.23 -0.23 6.89
C ALA A 306 12.36 -1.60 6.22
N SER A 307 12.09 -2.66 6.97
CA SER A 307 11.99 -4.04 6.51
C SER A 307 10.61 -4.56 6.85
N ILE A 308 9.90 -5.04 5.84
CA ILE A 308 8.59 -5.69 5.97
C ILE A 308 8.81 -7.17 5.65
N ASP A 309 8.37 -8.05 6.54
CA ASP A 309 8.44 -9.50 6.38
C ASP A 309 7.02 -10.08 6.53
N ILE A 310 6.60 -10.92 5.58
CA ILE A 310 5.30 -11.59 5.58
C ILE A 310 5.54 -13.08 5.71
N ASP A 311 5.29 -13.61 6.90
CA ASP A 311 5.39 -15.04 7.16
C ASP A 311 4.01 -15.68 7.00
N VAL A 312 3.97 -16.84 6.35
CA VAL A 312 2.74 -17.61 6.14
C VAL A 312 3.00 -19.04 6.59
N THR A 313 2.42 -19.37 7.74
CA THR A 313 2.40 -20.73 8.28
C THR A 313 1.03 -21.36 8.04
N PRO A 314 0.85 -22.67 8.28
CA PRO A 314 -0.47 -23.29 8.26
C PRO A 314 -1.48 -22.64 9.24
N GLU A 315 -1.00 -22.03 10.32
CA GLU A 315 -1.83 -21.46 11.39
C GLU A 315 -2.13 -19.97 11.20
N ALA A 316 -1.20 -19.21 10.61
CA ALA A 316 -1.37 -17.76 10.45
C ALA A 316 -0.54 -17.16 9.31
N LEU A 317 -1.08 -16.09 8.74
CA LEU A 317 -0.32 -15.08 8.01
C LEU A 317 0.02 -13.96 8.99
N SER A 318 1.29 -13.62 9.14
CA SER A 318 1.74 -12.52 10.00
C SER A 318 2.60 -11.54 9.21
N THR A 319 2.49 -10.26 9.54
CA THR A 319 3.33 -9.23 8.94
C THR A 319 4.15 -8.57 10.03
N ALA A 320 5.48 -8.72 9.95
CA ALA A 320 6.43 -8.07 10.83
C ALA A 320 7.03 -6.84 10.15
N VAL A 321 7.12 -5.74 10.89
CA VAL A 321 7.75 -4.49 10.47
C VAL A 321 8.90 -4.21 11.41
N THR A 322 10.10 -3.98 10.85
CA THR A 322 11.27 -3.55 11.61
C THR A 322 11.91 -2.35 10.94
N VAL A 323 12.14 -1.28 11.71
CA VAL A 323 12.89 -0.10 11.25
C VAL A 323 14.25 -0.07 11.91
N ARG A 324 15.31 0.06 11.11
CA ARG A 324 16.70 0.03 11.53
C ARG A 324 17.42 1.32 11.13
N ARG A 325 18.25 1.84 12.01
CA ARG A 325 19.12 2.98 11.77
C ARG A 325 20.57 2.51 11.63
N ILE A 326 21.37 3.18 10.80
CA ILE A 326 22.82 2.99 10.84
C ILE A 326 23.40 3.70 12.05
N ASP A 327 24.09 2.94 12.90
CA ASP A 327 24.88 3.46 14.01
C ASP A 327 26.21 2.71 14.08
N GLY A 328 27.33 3.44 14.08
CA GLY A 328 28.68 2.85 14.08
C GLY A 328 28.94 1.83 12.96
N GLY A 329 28.33 2.01 11.78
CA GLY A 329 28.42 1.05 10.67
C GLY A 329 27.60 -0.24 10.86
N ARG A 330 26.66 -0.26 11.80
CA ARG A 330 25.75 -1.39 12.06
C ARG A 330 24.31 -0.95 11.92
N LEU A 331 23.43 -1.88 11.52
CA LEU A 331 21.99 -1.66 11.50
C LEU A 331 21.40 -2.00 12.86
N VAL A 332 21.01 -0.97 13.60
CA VAL A 332 20.41 -1.10 14.93
C VAL A 332 18.90 -0.93 14.82
N PRO A 333 18.08 -1.88 15.32
CA PRO A 333 16.63 -1.74 15.29
C PRO A 333 16.18 -0.62 16.22
N ILE A 334 15.48 0.36 15.67
CA ILE A 334 14.86 1.46 16.42
C ILE A 334 13.37 1.24 16.63
N ALA A 335 12.71 0.41 15.81
CA ALA A 335 11.31 0.06 15.98
C ALA A 335 11.04 -1.35 15.45
N SER A 336 10.17 -2.12 16.11
CA SER A 336 9.72 -3.43 15.61
C SER A 336 8.33 -3.77 16.15
N ALA A 337 7.45 -4.31 15.29
CA ALA A 337 6.13 -4.80 15.66
C ALA A 337 5.62 -5.84 14.65
N THR A 338 4.59 -6.58 15.03
CA THR A 338 3.79 -7.44 14.13
C THR A 338 2.39 -6.84 13.99
N PRO A 339 2.22 -5.78 13.19
CA PRO A 339 0.96 -5.01 13.14
C PRO A 339 -0.25 -5.82 12.67
N TYR A 340 -0.04 -6.84 11.84
CA TYR A 340 -1.11 -7.64 11.28
C TYR A 340 -0.87 -9.13 11.50
N ARG A 341 -1.92 -9.83 11.93
CA ARG A 341 -1.94 -11.27 12.05
C ARG A 341 -3.33 -11.80 11.68
N ILE A 342 -3.39 -12.65 10.66
CA ILE A 342 -4.61 -13.30 10.20
C ILE A 342 -4.47 -14.78 10.48
N THR A 343 -5.28 -15.32 11.39
CA THR A 343 -5.29 -16.76 11.68
C THR A 343 -6.02 -17.53 10.58
N ALA A 344 -5.72 -18.82 10.45
CA ALA A 344 -6.45 -19.70 9.53
C ALA A 344 -7.96 -19.70 9.81
N GLN A 345 -8.37 -19.60 11.09
CA GLN A 345 -9.77 -19.46 11.48
C GLN A 345 -10.38 -18.15 10.97
N ALA A 346 -9.69 -17.01 11.14
CA ALA A 346 -10.17 -15.71 10.65
C ALA A 346 -10.29 -15.68 9.12
N ALA A 347 -9.31 -16.24 8.40
CA ALA A 347 -9.38 -16.39 6.95
C ALA A 347 -10.57 -17.28 6.52
N ALA A 348 -10.79 -18.41 7.20
CA ALA A 348 -11.90 -19.30 6.89
C ALA A 348 -13.28 -18.65 7.09
N MET A 349 -13.43 -17.75 8.08
CA MET A 349 -14.68 -16.99 8.29
C MET A 349 -15.03 -16.06 7.11
N THR A 350 -14.03 -15.58 6.36
CA THR A 350 -14.26 -14.80 5.12
C THR A 350 -14.25 -15.68 3.87
N GLY A 351 -14.20 -17.01 4.04
CA GLY A 351 -14.15 -17.99 2.96
C GLY A 351 -12.82 -17.98 2.18
N ALA A 352 -11.73 -17.55 2.81
CA ALA A 352 -10.39 -17.47 2.25
C ALA A 352 -9.47 -18.53 2.88
N ARG A 353 -8.45 -18.95 2.12
CA ARG A 353 -7.27 -19.66 2.67
C ARG A 353 -6.11 -18.69 2.91
N LEU A 354 -5.18 -19.02 3.78
CA LEU A 354 -4.03 -18.13 4.07
C LEU A 354 -3.13 -17.90 2.85
N ASP A 355 -3.00 -18.89 1.95
CA ASP A 355 -2.26 -18.79 0.68
C ASP A 355 -3.00 -17.98 -0.40
N GLU A 356 -4.26 -17.65 -0.16
CA GLU A 356 -5.11 -16.82 -1.02
C GLU A 356 -5.16 -15.35 -0.59
N ILE A 357 -4.53 -15.03 0.54
CA ILE A 357 -4.50 -13.68 1.11
C ILE A 357 -3.15 -13.01 0.83
N ASP A 358 -3.23 -11.81 0.27
CA ASP A 358 -2.12 -10.86 0.16
C ASP A 358 -2.34 -9.72 1.17
N VAL A 359 -1.29 -9.36 1.92
CA VAL A 359 -1.24 -8.16 2.76
C VAL A 359 -0.20 -7.22 2.16
N LEU A 360 -0.66 -6.12 1.56
CA LEU A 360 0.17 -5.13 0.86
C LEU A 360 0.46 -3.96 1.80
N VAL A 361 1.55 -4.04 2.57
CA VAL A 361 1.84 -3.05 3.62
C VAL A 361 2.36 -1.74 3.05
N GLU A 362 1.97 -0.64 3.70
CA GLU A 362 2.55 0.68 3.53
C GLU A 362 2.95 1.25 4.90
N LEU A 363 4.07 1.97 4.95
CA LEU A 363 4.56 2.69 6.11
C LEU A 363 4.58 4.17 5.79
N THR A 364 4.08 4.99 6.69
CA THR A 364 4.16 6.46 6.61
C THR A 364 4.73 7.00 7.92
N ALA A 365 5.86 7.69 7.84
CA ALA A 365 6.40 8.41 8.97
C ALA A 365 5.49 9.59 9.34
N GLN A 366 5.18 9.70 10.63
CA GLN A 366 4.37 10.75 11.25
C GLN A 366 5.10 11.25 12.50
N ARG A 367 4.77 12.44 13.01
CA ARG A 367 5.46 13.11 14.13
C ARG A 367 5.77 12.18 15.32
N GLY A 368 6.95 11.56 15.32
CA GLY A 368 7.40 10.62 16.38
C GLY A 368 6.81 9.20 16.32
N GLN A 369 6.13 8.81 15.25
CA GLN A 369 5.59 7.47 15.06
C GLN A 369 5.60 7.04 13.58
N ILE A 370 5.47 5.75 13.32
CA ILE A 370 5.31 5.21 11.97
C ILE A 370 3.90 4.64 11.90
N ALA A 371 3.06 5.23 11.06
CA ALA A 371 1.76 4.65 10.71
C ALA A 371 2.01 3.48 9.75
N VAL A 372 1.50 2.31 10.12
CA VAL A 372 1.45 1.13 9.27
C VAL A 372 0.03 1.03 8.74
N GLY A 373 -0.12 0.90 7.43
CA GLY A 373 -1.39 0.73 6.73
C GLY A 373 -1.18 -0.22 5.55
N GLY A 374 -2.05 -0.13 4.55
CA GLY A 374 -1.90 -0.87 3.30
C GLY A 374 -3.22 -1.43 2.79
N LEU A 375 -3.17 -2.54 2.06
CA LEU A 375 -4.35 -3.24 1.54
C LEU A 375 -4.36 -4.72 1.97
N TYR A 376 -5.51 -5.18 2.45
CA TYR A 376 -5.89 -6.58 2.46
C TYR A 376 -6.44 -6.96 1.08
N MET A 377 -6.01 -8.10 0.55
CA MET A 377 -6.54 -8.64 -0.70
C MET A 377 -6.74 -10.15 -0.61
N HIS A 378 -7.94 -10.61 -0.92
CA HIS A 378 -8.28 -12.02 -1.03
C HIS A 378 -8.49 -12.38 -2.50
N ARG A 379 -7.80 -13.44 -2.95
CA ARG A 379 -7.86 -13.97 -4.31
C ARG A 379 -8.54 -15.32 -4.37
N VAL A 380 -9.27 -15.58 -5.45
CA VAL A 380 -9.79 -16.92 -5.77
C VAL A 380 -9.30 -17.29 -7.16
N GLY A 381 -8.58 -18.40 -7.29
CA GLY A 381 -7.97 -18.81 -8.57
C GLY A 381 -7.00 -17.77 -9.13
N GLY A 382 -6.31 -17.02 -8.27
CA GLY A 382 -5.35 -15.97 -8.66
C GLY A 382 -5.98 -14.60 -8.97
N VAL A 383 -7.31 -14.51 -9.08
CA VAL A 383 -8.04 -13.27 -9.37
C VAL A 383 -8.48 -12.60 -8.07
N PRO A 384 -8.27 -11.27 -7.88
CA PRO A 384 -8.80 -10.56 -6.73
C PRO A 384 -10.33 -10.65 -6.66
N LYS A 385 -10.83 -11.14 -5.53
CA LYS A 385 -12.26 -11.18 -5.20
C LYS A 385 -12.63 -10.05 -4.24
N GLU A 386 -11.69 -9.69 -3.37
CA GLU A 386 -11.90 -8.69 -2.34
C GLU A 386 -10.63 -7.89 -2.10
N VAL A 387 -10.78 -6.58 -1.99
CA VAL A 387 -9.68 -5.65 -1.67
C VAL A 387 -10.24 -4.60 -0.73
N ALA A 388 -9.57 -4.40 0.41
CA ALA A 388 -9.94 -3.40 1.40
C ALA A 388 -8.68 -2.77 2.01
N PRO A 389 -8.71 -1.49 2.42
CA PRO A 389 -7.62 -0.90 3.20
C PRO A 389 -7.42 -1.62 4.53
N LEU A 390 -6.17 -1.76 4.96
CA LEU A 390 -5.85 -2.27 6.29
C LEU A 390 -6.18 -1.22 7.35
N MET A 391 -6.70 -1.66 8.49
CA MET A 391 -6.85 -0.82 9.67
C MET A 391 -5.49 -0.26 10.09
N PRO A 392 -5.38 1.05 10.35
CA PRO A 392 -4.09 1.66 10.66
C PRO A 392 -3.54 1.16 12.00
N ALA A 393 -2.27 0.76 12.02
CA ALA A 393 -1.52 0.46 13.23
C ALA A 393 -0.41 1.49 13.45
N ALA A 394 -0.04 1.75 14.70
CA ALA A 394 1.01 2.71 15.03
C ALA A 394 2.25 2.00 15.61
N LEU A 395 3.41 2.28 15.04
CA LEU A 395 4.71 1.80 15.51
C LEU A 395 5.49 2.97 16.11
N LYS A 396 5.79 2.91 17.40
CA LYS A 396 6.58 3.94 18.10
C LYS A 396 8.07 3.59 18.05
N PRO A 397 8.94 4.43 17.49
CA PRO A 397 10.38 4.27 17.61
C PRO A 397 10.80 4.30 19.07
N ARG A 398 11.66 3.35 19.46
CA ARG A 398 12.37 3.36 20.74
C ARG A 398 13.28 4.58 20.74
N ARG A 399 13.06 5.50 21.69
CA ARG A 399 14.04 6.54 21.97
C ARG A 399 15.30 5.86 22.52
N PRO A 400 16.50 6.20 22.01
CA PRO A 400 17.74 5.74 22.62
C PRO A 400 17.73 6.13 24.10
N ALA A 401 17.91 5.17 25.00
CA ALA A 401 17.74 5.35 26.44
C ALA A 401 18.80 6.25 27.12
N GLY A 402 19.48 7.16 26.40
CA GLY A 402 20.70 7.79 26.91
C GLY A 402 21.08 9.15 26.34
N ARG A 403 20.15 9.93 25.78
CA ARG A 403 20.46 11.31 25.35
C ARG A 403 19.60 12.40 25.94
N ASP A 404 18.50 12.04 26.62
CA ASP A 404 17.88 12.92 27.60
C ASP A 404 18.86 12.95 28.77
N GLY A 405 19.75 13.94 28.75
CA GLY A 405 20.82 14.05 29.71
C GLY A 405 20.28 13.87 31.13
N ALA A 406 21.10 13.26 31.96
CA ALA A 406 21.38 13.84 33.26
C ALA A 406 21.68 15.34 33.03
N ARG A 407 20.62 16.15 32.85
CA ARG A 407 20.63 17.53 33.27
C ARG A 407 20.84 17.37 34.76
N ALA A 408 22.10 17.47 35.18
CA ALA A 408 22.44 17.48 36.58
C ALA A 408 21.41 18.38 37.25
N PRO A 409 20.72 17.92 38.32
CA PRO A 409 19.83 18.80 39.06
C PRO A 409 20.65 20.06 39.32
N VAL A 410 20.19 21.18 38.76
CA VAL A 410 20.81 22.46 39.06
C VAL A 410 20.46 22.68 40.51
N ASP A 411 21.39 22.34 41.40
CA ASP A 411 21.29 22.58 42.83
C ASP A 411 20.97 24.05 43.01
N SER A 412 19.69 24.32 43.23
CA SER A 412 19.15 25.64 43.50
C SER A 412 19.37 25.95 44.98
N SER A 413 20.60 25.73 45.46
CA SER A 413 21.07 26.04 46.79
C SER A 413 22.19 27.07 46.70
N ALA A 414 21.87 28.23 46.11
CA ALA A 414 22.57 29.46 46.43
C ALA A 414 21.75 30.20 47.49
N THR A 415 22.01 29.81 48.73
CA THR A 415 21.67 30.56 49.93
C THR A 415 22.38 31.91 49.88
N GLY A 416 21.67 32.95 49.44
CA GLY A 416 22.07 34.35 49.59
C GLY A 416 21.11 35.02 50.56
N ALA A 417 21.43 34.98 51.85
CA ALA A 417 20.78 35.77 52.89
C ALA A 417 21.16 37.25 52.74
N GLY A 418 20.18 38.14 52.80
CA GLY A 418 20.40 39.58 52.86
C GLY A 418 19.11 40.39 52.79
N ALA A 419 18.50 40.59 53.97
CA ALA A 419 17.69 41.72 54.47
C ALA A 419 17.18 42.79 53.45
N THR A 420 15.95 43.31 53.51
CA THR A 420 15.26 43.92 54.67
C THR A 420 13.76 44.11 54.36
N ASP A 421 12.98 44.11 55.44
CA ASP A 421 11.62 44.64 55.57
C ASP A 421 11.33 45.91 54.76
N ALA A 422 10.18 45.91 54.08
CA ALA A 422 9.32 47.08 53.97
C ALA A 422 7.89 46.62 53.68
N SER A 423 7.12 46.48 54.75
CA SER A 423 5.66 46.43 54.77
C SER A 423 5.03 47.65 54.08
N VAL A 424 4.10 47.43 53.14
CA VAL A 424 2.99 48.35 52.86
C VAL A 424 1.71 47.53 52.69
N PRO A 425 0.64 47.83 53.45
CA PRO A 425 -0.63 47.11 53.39
C PRO A 425 -1.63 47.79 52.44
N GLY A 426 -2.61 47.00 52.00
CA GLY A 426 -3.94 47.53 51.69
C GLY A 426 -4.37 47.38 50.24
N GLY A 427 -5.52 46.73 50.04
CA GLY A 427 -6.22 46.79 48.76
C GLY A 427 -7.16 45.63 48.50
N ALA A 428 -8.15 45.45 49.37
CA ALA A 428 -9.37 44.73 49.01
C ALA A 428 -10.18 45.54 47.99
N SER A 429 -10.69 44.91 46.94
CA SER A 429 -12.03 45.20 46.41
C SER A 429 -12.41 44.24 45.27
N ASP A 430 -13.43 43.44 45.58
CA ASP A 430 -14.56 43.01 44.78
C ASP A 430 -14.69 43.36 43.29
N GLY A 431 -15.14 42.35 42.54
CA GLY A 431 -16.27 42.46 41.62
C GLY A 431 -15.94 42.82 40.17
N ARG A 432 -16.43 42.02 39.20
CA ARG A 432 -17.78 42.13 38.64
C ARG A 432 -17.91 41.26 37.38
N ALA A 433 -19.12 40.76 37.18
CA ALA A 433 -19.58 40.01 36.03
C ALA A 433 -19.88 40.90 34.80
N ALA A 434 -19.89 40.23 33.64
CA ALA A 434 -20.77 40.42 32.46
C ALA A 434 -20.55 41.66 31.57
N PRO A 435 -21.02 41.65 30.30
CA PRO A 435 -21.87 40.65 29.63
C PRO A 435 -21.21 39.77 28.56
#